data_AF-K3WVK9-F1
#
_entry.id   AF-K3WVK9-F1
#
_cell.length_a   1.000
_cell.length_b   1.000
_cell.length_c   1.000
_cell.angle_alpha   90.00
_cell.angle_beta   90.00
_cell.angle_gamma   90.00
#
_symmetry.space_group_name_H-M   'P 1'
#
loop_
_entity.id
_entity.type
_entity.pdbx_description
1 polymer ?
#
loop_
_entity_poly.entity_id
_entity_poly.type
_entity_poly.pdbx_seq_one_letter_code
_entity_poly.pdbx_strand_id
1 'polypeptide(L)'
;MKRVVNALLSSIPSIMNVFLVCSLIFLIFGIIGVNLFKGRLYYCDMSTFPEEQLQRLESTYGFSKLSFKKLFSKADCLDEGGVWVLRNRNYNNVLKSAMTLFELGTTEGWVDIMYEGVDATEIDHHPVENYNRSYVIFFIVFIIIGSFFTLNLFVGAVIDNFNRMHESLEFSGAQNETQREWLQIQDMVRSTKLKFTVIEPHHPLRRVCYYIQQHPSFEAFVAFCVLANTIMLGITHFQESDTVVEVLSVGNLLFCVVFFLEAVVKLMSMGSKYFQDRWNIFDFLVVGGSSVSTALPFFTKGKISPVANTVRALRMGLAIRLMKRAKSMQDIVSTILENMPALINVSTLMFLVMFVYAVIGVQIYAEVKLGENLDEHANFKDISTAMLTLFRFTTGEAWNDVMYDLMVEPIKGAAPYPFGVSCVEDYSYDMLLDARAFMGDATLTIGCTPGVQVTYVYFLSYMLVTTYVLLNLFVAVILEGFEEATERHSSAVRKEDLTHVARIWQGFDASASGYISDHAFLKFLRYVPPPLGLPKHSQRKEVEQWAMQLNLYLEHGNSISFNAFLMAAAQNVMNKVSVDHGEPIEVPKEIGLADHETPTSSPIESRECTEFDCHHFRQAHPSSSA
;
A
#
# COMPACT_ATOMS: atom_id res chain seq x y z
N MET A 1 -7.72 13.05 -9.08
CA MET A 1 -8.50 13.70 -7.98
C MET A 1 -9.99 13.92 -8.29
N LYS A 2 -10.41 14.76 -9.27
CA LYS A 2 -11.85 15.03 -9.56
C LYS A 2 -12.69 13.77 -9.74
N ARG A 3 -12.17 12.77 -10.45
CA ARG A 3 -12.82 11.46 -10.63
C ARG A 3 -13.05 10.72 -9.31
N VAL A 4 -12.05 10.69 -8.43
CA VAL A 4 -12.12 10.03 -7.11
C VAL A 4 -13.14 10.73 -6.20
N VAL A 5 -13.15 12.06 -6.16
CA VAL A 5 -14.12 12.81 -5.35
C VAL A 5 -15.55 12.60 -5.86
N ASN A 6 -15.75 12.65 -7.17
CA ASN A 6 -17.06 12.35 -7.75
C ASN A 6 -17.51 10.92 -7.45
N ALA A 7 -16.58 9.96 -7.46
CA ALA A 7 -16.85 8.57 -7.12
C ALA A 7 -17.26 8.37 -5.66
N LEU A 8 -16.61 9.09 -4.74
CA LEU A 8 -17.01 9.10 -3.34
C LEU A 8 -18.40 9.71 -3.16
N LEU A 9 -18.68 10.85 -3.80
CA LEU A 9 -19.98 11.52 -3.70
C LEU A 9 -21.13 10.65 -4.24
N SER A 10 -20.92 9.91 -5.34
CA SER A 10 -21.91 8.95 -5.83
C SER A 10 -22.06 7.72 -4.94
N SER A 11 -21.09 7.42 -4.08
CA SER A 11 -21.15 6.33 -3.10
C SER A 11 -21.91 6.68 -1.82
N ILE A 12 -22.12 7.96 -1.53
CA ILE A 12 -22.77 8.43 -0.30
C ILE A 12 -24.12 7.76 -0.05
N PRO A 13 -25.06 7.64 -1.01
CA PRO A 13 -26.37 7.03 -0.74
C PRO A 13 -26.26 5.56 -0.30
N SER A 14 -25.38 4.79 -0.94
CA SER A 14 -25.13 3.39 -0.58
C SER A 14 -24.48 3.28 0.81
N ILE A 15 -23.50 4.14 1.10
CA ILE A 15 -22.86 4.25 2.41
C ILE A 15 -23.87 4.63 3.50
N MET A 16 -24.82 5.52 3.20
CA MET A 16 -25.87 5.93 4.14
C MET A 16 -26.82 4.77 4.50
N ASN A 17 -27.15 3.89 3.54
CA ASN A 17 -27.95 2.70 3.83
C ASN A 17 -27.20 1.75 4.79
N VAL A 18 -25.91 1.53 4.55
CA VAL A 18 -25.05 0.75 5.44
C VAL A 18 -24.95 1.39 6.82
N PHE A 19 -24.74 2.70 6.88
CA PHE A 19 -24.69 3.46 8.12
C PHE A 19 -25.98 3.33 8.94
N LEU A 20 -27.15 3.34 8.30
CA LEU A 20 -28.44 3.13 8.97
C LEU A 20 -28.55 1.72 9.58
N VAL A 21 -28.15 0.69 8.84
CA VAL A 21 -28.12 -0.70 9.36
C VAL A 21 -27.16 -0.81 10.54
N CYS A 22 -25.96 -0.24 10.44
CA CYS A 22 -24.98 -0.23 11.51
C CYS A 22 -25.50 0.52 12.74
N SER A 23 -26.11 1.69 12.54
CA SER A 23 -26.70 2.50 13.62
C SER A 23 -27.80 1.74 14.36
N LEU A 24 -28.61 0.94 13.66
CA LEU A 24 -29.64 0.11 14.29
C LEU A 24 -29.02 -0.98 15.16
N ILE A 25 -27.98 -1.67 14.67
CA ILE A 25 -27.25 -2.68 15.45
C ILE A 25 -26.66 -2.05 16.71
N PHE A 26 -26.00 -0.90 16.57
CA PHE A 26 -25.39 -0.17 17.69
C PHE A 26 -26.43 0.32 18.69
N LEU A 27 -27.62 0.71 18.22
CA LEU A 27 -28.73 1.09 19.09
C LEU A 27 -29.24 -0.11 19.89
N ILE A 28 -29.42 -1.27 19.26
CA ILE A 28 -29.88 -2.50 19.94
C ILE A 28 -28.89 -2.91 21.03
N PHE A 29 -27.60 -3.03 20.67
CA PHE A 29 -26.55 -3.35 21.65
C PHE A 29 -26.38 -2.24 22.68
N GLY A 30 -26.61 -0.98 22.31
CA GLY A 30 -26.55 0.16 23.21
C GLY A 30 -27.61 0.09 24.30
N ILE A 31 -28.85 -0.26 23.94
CA ILE A 31 -29.93 -0.49 24.91
C ILE A 31 -29.61 -1.68 25.82
N ILE A 32 -29.05 -2.77 25.27
CA ILE A 32 -28.61 -3.92 26.07
C ILE A 32 -27.51 -3.50 27.05
N GLY A 33 -26.48 -2.79 26.58
CA GLY A 33 -25.38 -2.31 27.41
C GLY A 33 -25.84 -1.38 28.53
N VAL A 34 -26.77 -0.46 28.25
CA VAL A 34 -27.39 0.39 29.29
C VAL A 34 -28.10 -0.48 30.34
N ASN A 35 -28.85 -1.49 29.93
CA ASN A 35 -29.54 -2.36 30.89
C ASN A 35 -28.58 -3.20 31.75
N LEU A 36 -27.42 -3.56 31.22
CA LEU A 36 -26.40 -4.33 31.95
C LEU A 36 -25.57 -3.47 32.90
N PHE A 37 -25.13 -2.28 32.46
CA PHE A 37 -24.03 -1.54 33.11
C PHE A 37 -24.41 -0.14 33.62
N LYS A 38 -25.64 0.37 33.42
CA LYS A 38 -26.03 1.70 33.90
C LYS A 38 -25.76 1.86 35.40
N GLY A 39 -25.05 2.91 35.78
CA GLY A 39 -24.74 3.22 37.17
C GLY A 39 -23.69 2.31 37.84
N ARG A 40 -23.13 1.33 37.12
CA ARG A 40 -22.19 0.33 37.70
C ARG A 40 -20.72 0.60 37.41
N LEU A 41 -20.40 1.41 36.41
CA LEU A 41 -19.02 1.72 35.99
C LEU A 41 -18.44 2.93 36.71
N TYR A 42 -18.68 3.00 38.01
CA TYR A 42 -18.03 3.97 38.89
C TYR A 42 -16.94 3.27 39.70
N TYR A 43 -15.91 4.00 40.08
CA TYR A 43 -14.87 3.51 40.97
C TYR A 43 -14.49 4.58 41.99
N CYS A 44 -13.83 4.15 43.06
CA CYS A 44 -13.26 5.06 44.04
C CYS A 44 -11.82 5.32 43.60
N ASP A 45 -11.50 6.59 43.33
CA ASP A 45 -10.13 7.01 43.11
C ASP A 45 -9.41 7.05 44.46
N MET A 46 -8.44 6.14 44.61
CA MET A 46 -7.61 5.95 45.80
C MET A 46 -6.16 6.42 45.57
N SER A 47 -5.88 7.12 44.46
CA SER A 47 -4.53 7.54 44.09
C SER A 47 -3.86 8.46 45.12
N THR A 48 -4.66 9.18 45.90
CA THR A 48 -4.21 10.07 46.98
C THR A 48 -4.05 9.38 48.33
N PHE A 49 -4.42 8.10 48.44
CA PHE A 49 -4.40 7.38 49.71
C PHE A 49 -2.96 6.97 50.07
N PRO A 50 -2.53 7.15 51.33
CA PRO A 50 -1.27 6.59 51.81
C PRO A 50 -1.25 5.05 51.70
N GLU A 51 -0.07 4.47 51.48
CA GLU A 51 0.11 3.01 51.37
C GLU A 51 -0.47 2.25 52.59
N GLU A 52 -0.35 2.81 53.80
CA GLU A 52 -0.92 2.20 55.01
C GLU A 52 -2.44 2.14 55.00
N GLN A 53 -3.10 3.16 54.43
CA GLN A 53 -4.55 3.20 54.28
C GLN A 53 -5.00 2.16 53.24
N LEU A 54 -4.29 2.10 52.10
CA LEU A 54 -4.51 1.10 51.05
C LEU A 54 -4.38 -0.32 51.59
N GLN A 55 -3.33 -0.62 52.36
CA GLN A 55 -3.12 -1.96 52.94
C GLN A 55 -4.22 -2.32 53.95
N ARG A 56 -4.72 -1.35 54.73
CA ARG A 56 -5.84 -1.55 55.65
C ARG A 56 -7.13 -1.85 54.89
N LEU A 57 -7.44 -1.05 53.88
CA LEU A 57 -8.60 -1.22 53.02
C LEU A 57 -8.54 -2.57 52.29
N GLU A 58 -7.37 -2.94 51.78
CA GLU A 58 -7.12 -4.24 51.14
C GLU A 58 -7.36 -5.40 52.10
N SER A 59 -6.88 -5.32 53.35
CA SER A 59 -7.09 -6.37 54.35
C SER A 59 -8.56 -6.52 54.78
N THR A 60 -9.32 -5.42 54.75
CA THR A 60 -10.70 -5.33 55.23
C THR A 60 -11.70 -5.74 54.15
N TYR A 61 -11.54 -5.22 52.94
CA TYR A 61 -12.47 -5.39 51.82
C TYR A 61 -12.01 -6.48 50.83
N GLY A 62 -10.70 -6.79 50.79
CA GLY A 62 -10.15 -7.87 49.96
C GLY A 62 -9.96 -7.46 48.50
N PHE A 63 -9.30 -6.34 48.23
CA PHE A 63 -9.13 -5.80 46.87
C PHE A 63 -8.19 -6.62 45.97
N SER A 64 -7.38 -7.54 46.51
CA SER A 64 -6.51 -8.39 45.70
C SER A 64 -7.05 -9.82 45.50
N LYS A 65 -7.13 -10.19 44.20
CA LYS A 65 -7.10 -11.54 43.62
C LYS A 65 -7.75 -12.65 44.46
N LEU A 66 -9.03 -12.93 44.17
CA LEU A 66 -9.81 -14.15 44.51
C LEU A 66 -10.63 -14.23 45.83
N SER A 67 -10.73 -13.21 46.69
CA SER A 67 -11.52 -13.37 47.94
C SER A 67 -12.46 -12.20 48.27
N PHE A 68 -13.75 -12.35 47.95
CA PHE A 68 -14.83 -11.47 48.38
C PHE A 68 -15.02 -11.51 49.92
N LYS A 69 -14.60 -10.46 50.64
CA LYS A 69 -14.97 -10.31 52.06
C LYS A 69 -16.12 -9.33 52.25
N LYS A 70 -16.09 -8.17 51.58
CA LYS A 70 -17.15 -7.15 51.64
C LYS A 70 -17.05 -6.20 50.45
N LEU A 71 -18.19 -5.81 49.85
CA LEU A 71 -18.22 -4.78 48.81
C LEU A 71 -17.90 -3.41 49.43
N PHE A 72 -17.07 -2.62 48.76
CA PHE A 72 -16.72 -1.25 49.15
C PHE A 72 -17.70 -0.29 48.50
N SER A 73 -18.54 0.36 49.30
CA SER A 73 -19.60 1.24 48.80
C SER A 73 -19.08 2.65 48.51
N LYS A 74 -19.86 3.42 47.76
CA LYS A 74 -19.62 4.86 47.55
C LYS A 74 -19.56 5.63 48.86
N ALA A 75 -20.39 5.28 49.85
CA ALA A 75 -20.36 5.92 51.16
C ALA A 75 -19.02 5.66 51.86
N ASP A 76 -18.55 4.41 51.86
CA ASP A 76 -17.25 4.04 52.41
C ASP A 76 -16.11 4.81 51.70
N CYS A 77 -16.17 4.95 50.37
CA CYS A 77 -15.20 5.73 49.60
C CYS A 77 -15.13 7.20 50.05
N LEU A 78 -16.29 7.84 50.20
CA LEU A 78 -16.37 9.25 50.61
C LEU A 78 -15.97 9.45 52.08
N ASP A 79 -16.31 8.51 52.96
CA ASP A 79 -15.93 8.54 54.37
C ASP A 79 -14.40 8.40 54.56
N GLU A 80 -13.74 7.63 53.69
CA GLU A 80 -12.28 7.47 53.64
C GLU A 80 -11.55 8.62 52.91
N GLY A 81 -12.30 9.62 52.43
CA GLY A 81 -11.76 10.80 51.73
C GLY A 81 -11.43 10.58 50.26
N GLY A 82 -11.90 9.49 49.66
CA GLY A 82 -11.73 9.18 48.24
C GLY A 82 -12.72 9.94 47.35
N VAL A 83 -12.43 9.99 46.04
CA VAL A 83 -13.29 10.62 45.05
C VAL A 83 -14.04 9.55 44.26
N TRP A 84 -15.36 9.68 44.14
CA TRP A 84 -16.20 8.74 43.38
C TRP A 84 -16.27 9.16 41.91
N VAL A 85 -15.56 8.43 41.04
CA VAL A 85 -15.33 8.81 39.65
C VAL A 85 -16.07 7.88 38.69
N LEU A 86 -16.70 8.45 37.67
CA LEU A 86 -17.31 7.70 36.56
C LEU A 86 -16.22 7.34 35.55
N ARG A 87 -16.18 6.09 35.07
CA ARG A 87 -15.31 5.71 33.95
C ARG A 87 -15.67 6.51 32.69
N ASN A 88 -14.64 6.97 31.98
CA ASN A 88 -14.81 7.69 30.71
C ASN A 88 -15.60 6.86 29.68
N ARG A 89 -15.36 5.55 29.67
CA ARG A 89 -16.07 4.55 28.85
C ARG A 89 -17.20 3.96 29.68
N ASN A 90 -18.44 4.30 29.35
CA ASN A 90 -19.59 3.88 30.17
C ASN A 90 -20.89 3.75 29.36
N TYR A 91 -21.91 3.20 30.02
CA TYR A 91 -23.20 2.85 29.41
C TYR A 91 -24.37 3.52 30.17
N ASN A 92 -24.19 4.72 30.73
CA ASN A 92 -25.23 5.36 31.53
C ASN A 92 -26.44 5.85 30.72
N ASN A 93 -26.24 6.13 29.44
CA ASN A 93 -27.31 6.47 28.51
C ASN A 93 -27.05 5.84 27.15
N VAL A 94 -28.09 5.72 26.33
CA VAL A 94 -28.03 4.99 25.05
C VAL A 94 -27.03 5.62 24.08
N LEU A 95 -26.92 6.95 24.04
CA LEU A 95 -25.99 7.63 23.14
C LEU A 95 -24.52 7.42 23.56
N LYS A 96 -24.21 7.58 24.85
CA LYS A 96 -22.87 7.32 25.38
C LYS A 96 -22.49 5.84 25.27
N SER A 97 -23.46 4.96 25.48
CA SER A 97 -23.29 3.53 25.21
C SER A 97 -22.97 3.26 23.74
N ALA A 98 -23.67 3.88 22.80
CA ALA A 98 -23.38 3.74 21.38
C ALA A 98 -21.99 4.27 21.01
N MET A 99 -21.51 5.35 21.66
CA MET A 99 -20.14 5.85 21.51
C MET A 99 -19.09 4.86 22.03
N THR A 100 -19.28 4.31 23.23
CA THR A 100 -18.38 3.28 23.76
C THR A 100 -18.41 2.00 22.92
N LEU A 101 -19.57 1.63 22.36
CA LEU A 101 -19.67 0.54 21.38
C LEU A 101 -18.99 0.88 20.04
N PHE A 102 -18.91 2.15 19.66
CA PHE A 102 -18.14 2.57 18.49
C PHE A 102 -16.64 2.41 18.69
N GLU A 103 -16.11 2.80 19.86
CA GLU A 103 -14.72 2.49 20.23
C GLU A 103 -14.48 0.97 20.23
N LEU A 104 -15.41 0.21 20.80
CA LEU A 104 -15.35 -1.25 20.80
C LEU A 104 -15.39 -1.82 19.36
N GLY A 105 -16.15 -1.18 18.47
CA GLY A 105 -16.31 -1.55 17.07
C GLY A 105 -15.05 -1.34 16.24
N THR A 106 -14.20 -0.37 16.61
CA THR A 106 -12.87 -0.18 15.99
C THR A 106 -11.83 -1.19 16.47
N THR A 107 -12.20 -2.10 17.39
CA THR A 107 -11.31 -3.10 18.01
C THR A 107 -10.18 -2.52 18.87
N GLU A 108 -10.32 -1.29 19.33
CA GLU A 108 -9.32 -0.54 20.08
C GLU A 108 -9.72 -0.41 21.55
N GLY A 109 -8.81 -0.72 22.47
CA GLY A 109 -9.10 -0.71 23.92
C GLY A 109 -10.24 -1.65 24.35
N TRP A 110 -10.64 -2.60 23.49
CA TRP A 110 -11.83 -3.42 23.71
C TRP A 110 -11.71 -4.37 24.90
N VAL A 111 -10.47 -4.81 25.17
CA VAL A 111 -10.13 -5.70 26.28
C VAL A 111 -10.29 -4.97 27.61
N ASP A 112 -9.87 -3.71 27.69
CA ASP A 112 -9.98 -2.89 28.90
C ASP A 112 -11.45 -2.61 29.22
N ILE A 113 -12.25 -2.23 28.20
CA ILE A 113 -13.70 -2.03 28.35
C ILE A 113 -14.37 -3.32 28.82
N MET A 114 -13.96 -4.46 28.27
CA MET A 114 -14.49 -5.77 28.66
C MET A 114 -14.17 -6.07 30.12
N TYR A 115 -12.92 -5.88 30.57
CA TYR A 115 -12.53 -6.11 31.96
C TYR A 115 -13.26 -5.15 32.91
N GLU A 116 -13.36 -3.86 32.58
CA GLU A 116 -14.15 -2.90 33.35
C GLU A 116 -15.63 -3.33 33.47
N GLY A 117 -16.19 -3.90 32.41
CA GLY A 117 -17.55 -4.46 32.42
C GLY A 117 -17.68 -5.73 33.27
N VAL A 118 -16.69 -6.64 33.22
CA VAL A 118 -16.66 -7.89 34.00
C VAL A 118 -16.49 -7.63 35.50
N ASP A 119 -15.74 -6.59 35.83
CA ASP A 119 -15.46 -6.19 37.21
C ASP A 119 -16.59 -5.33 37.81
N ALA A 120 -17.54 -4.88 36.99
CA ALA A 120 -18.67 -4.08 37.42
C ALA A 120 -19.55 -4.86 38.41
N THR A 121 -19.72 -4.28 39.61
CA THR A 121 -20.52 -4.85 40.69
C THR A 121 -21.93 -4.25 40.71
N GLU A 122 -22.47 -3.97 41.90
CA GLU A 122 -23.77 -3.32 42.07
C GLU A 122 -23.65 -1.79 41.91
N ILE A 123 -24.79 -1.11 41.79
CA ILE A 123 -24.81 0.35 41.74
C ILE A 123 -24.24 0.89 43.06
N ASP A 124 -23.45 1.97 42.96
CA ASP A 124 -22.76 2.61 44.09
C ASP A 124 -21.76 1.71 44.85
N HIS A 125 -21.21 0.69 44.18
CA HIS A 125 -20.14 -0.16 44.73
C HIS A 125 -18.90 -0.19 43.83
N HIS A 126 -17.72 -0.33 44.44
CA HIS A 126 -16.44 -0.37 43.74
C HIS A 126 -16.35 -1.63 42.86
N PRO A 127 -15.70 -1.57 41.69
CA PRO A 127 -15.49 -2.75 40.85
C PRO A 127 -14.65 -3.80 41.58
N VAL A 128 -14.95 -5.07 41.37
CA VAL A 128 -14.19 -6.17 41.95
C VAL A 128 -13.77 -7.10 40.83
N GLU A 129 -12.47 -7.42 40.79
CA GLU A 129 -11.88 -8.25 39.75
C GLU A 129 -12.69 -9.54 39.57
N ASN A 130 -13.11 -9.82 38.33
CA ASN A 130 -13.83 -11.03 37.95
C ASN A 130 -15.20 -11.24 38.65
N TYR A 131 -15.88 -10.17 39.09
CA TYR A 131 -17.19 -10.26 39.77
C TYR A 131 -18.25 -11.01 38.95
N ASN A 132 -18.45 -10.61 37.68
CA ASN A 132 -19.39 -11.29 36.79
C ASN A 132 -18.79 -11.60 35.42
N ARG A 133 -18.10 -12.75 35.35
CA ARG A 133 -17.46 -13.27 34.13
C ARG A 133 -18.44 -13.53 32.97
N SER A 134 -19.75 -13.65 33.25
CA SER A 134 -20.73 -13.88 32.18
C SER A 134 -20.85 -12.70 31.20
N TYR A 135 -20.48 -11.49 31.65
CA TYR A 135 -20.51 -10.29 30.81
C TYR A 135 -19.52 -10.32 29.65
N VAL A 136 -18.49 -11.19 29.69
CA VAL A 136 -17.59 -11.44 28.54
C VAL A 136 -18.38 -11.80 27.28
N ILE A 137 -19.49 -12.54 27.41
CA ILE A 137 -20.32 -12.96 26.27
C ILE A 137 -20.89 -11.75 25.52
N PHE A 138 -21.30 -10.70 26.24
CA PHE A 138 -21.82 -9.48 25.62
C PHE A 138 -20.78 -8.84 24.69
N PHE A 139 -19.54 -8.69 25.16
CA PHE A 139 -18.46 -8.08 24.40
C PHE A 139 -18.05 -8.93 23.19
N ILE A 140 -17.88 -10.26 23.37
CA ILE A 140 -17.53 -11.16 22.26
C ILE A 140 -18.62 -11.15 21.18
N VAL A 141 -19.90 -11.24 21.57
CA VAL A 141 -21.01 -11.22 20.62
C VAL A 141 -21.05 -9.89 19.87
N PHE A 142 -20.82 -8.77 20.56
CA PHE A 142 -20.72 -7.47 19.90
C PHE A 142 -19.50 -7.38 18.97
N ILE A 143 -18.33 -7.94 19.30
CA ILE A 143 -17.19 -7.92 18.37
C ILE A 143 -17.50 -8.71 17.09
N ILE A 144 -18.14 -9.88 17.23
CA ILE A 144 -18.52 -10.72 16.07
C ILE A 144 -19.62 -10.05 15.22
N ILE A 145 -20.64 -9.49 15.85
CA ILE A 145 -21.81 -8.93 15.13
C ILE A 145 -21.65 -7.45 14.81
N GLY A 146 -21.11 -6.66 15.72
CA GLY A 146 -20.84 -5.25 15.56
C GLY A 146 -19.60 -5.02 14.71
N SER A 147 -18.40 -5.31 15.22
CA SER A 147 -17.15 -4.97 14.51
C SER A 147 -17.00 -5.70 13.17
N PHE A 148 -17.07 -7.04 13.16
CA PHE A 148 -16.81 -7.81 11.95
C PHE A 148 -17.87 -7.60 10.87
N PHE A 149 -19.15 -7.57 11.22
CA PHE A 149 -20.21 -7.35 10.22
C PHE A 149 -20.21 -5.90 9.70
N THR A 150 -20.05 -4.90 10.57
CA THR A 150 -20.10 -3.49 10.11
C THR A 150 -18.94 -3.15 9.19
N LEU A 151 -17.70 -3.48 9.56
CA LEU A 151 -16.53 -3.25 8.68
C LEU A 151 -16.70 -3.95 7.33
N ASN A 152 -17.12 -5.22 7.33
CA ASN A 152 -17.33 -5.97 6.09
C ASN A 152 -18.49 -5.41 5.24
N LEU A 153 -19.55 -4.89 5.86
CA LEU A 153 -20.66 -4.27 5.13
C LEU A 153 -20.25 -2.93 4.49
N PHE A 154 -19.43 -2.13 5.19
CA PHE A 154 -18.85 -0.92 4.63
C PHE A 154 -17.90 -1.22 3.46
N VAL A 155 -16.97 -2.17 3.64
CA VAL A 155 -16.07 -2.62 2.57
C VAL A 155 -16.87 -3.12 1.37
N GLY A 156 -17.85 -4.00 1.60
CA GLY A 156 -18.70 -4.57 0.55
C GLY A 156 -19.49 -3.51 -0.22
N ALA A 157 -20.09 -2.53 0.47
CA ALA A 157 -20.84 -1.46 -0.20
C ALA A 157 -19.95 -0.49 -0.96
N VAL A 158 -18.74 -0.20 -0.47
CA VAL A 158 -17.76 0.63 -1.19
C VAL A 158 -17.27 -0.09 -2.44
N ILE A 159 -16.95 -1.39 -2.34
CA ILE A 159 -16.51 -2.21 -3.48
C ILE A 159 -17.63 -2.35 -4.51
N ASP A 160 -18.85 -2.74 -4.12
CA ASP A 160 -19.99 -2.85 -5.03
C ASP A 160 -20.24 -1.53 -5.77
N ASN A 161 -20.17 -0.39 -5.07
CA ASN A 161 -20.37 0.89 -5.72
C ASN A 161 -19.19 1.30 -6.61
N PHE A 162 -17.96 0.98 -6.22
CA PHE A 162 -16.77 1.22 -7.03
C PHE A 162 -16.81 0.39 -8.32
N ASN A 163 -17.20 -0.89 -8.23
CA ASN A 163 -17.35 -1.79 -9.38
C ASN A 163 -18.47 -1.31 -10.31
N ARG A 164 -19.64 -0.93 -9.79
CA ARG A 164 -20.72 -0.33 -10.60
C ARG A 164 -20.28 0.95 -11.33
N MET A 165 -19.44 1.75 -10.68
CA MET A 165 -18.88 2.94 -11.31
C MET A 165 -17.91 2.58 -12.43
N HIS A 166 -17.04 1.60 -12.21
CA HIS A 166 -16.15 1.06 -13.23
C HIS A 166 -16.97 0.56 -14.44
N GLU A 167 -17.97 -0.29 -14.20
CA GLU A 167 -18.91 -0.80 -15.20
C GLU A 167 -19.63 0.33 -15.96
N SER A 168 -20.10 1.39 -15.28
CA SER A 168 -20.80 2.51 -15.94
C SER A 168 -19.90 3.33 -16.87
N LEU A 169 -18.61 3.46 -16.52
CA LEU A 169 -17.61 4.13 -17.34
C LEU A 169 -17.25 3.28 -18.56
N GLU A 170 -17.21 1.95 -18.40
CA GLU A 170 -17.00 1.01 -19.50
C GLU A 170 -18.23 0.89 -20.40
N PHE A 171 -19.45 0.96 -19.85
CA PHE A 171 -20.69 0.88 -20.61
C PHE A 171 -20.88 2.06 -21.58
N SER A 172 -20.25 3.21 -21.30
CA SER A 172 -20.20 4.34 -22.23
C SER A 172 -19.35 4.06 -23.49
N GLY A 173 -18.62 2.93 -23.52
CA GLY A 173 -17.87 2.41 -24.66
C GLY A 173 -17.89 0.88 -24.74
N ALA A 174 -19.02 0.25 -24.37
CA ALA A 174 -19.13 -1.18 -24.11
C ALA A 174 -18.49 -2.07 -25.21
N GLN A 175 -17.38 -2.70 -24.85
CA GLN A 175 -16.79 -3.84 -25.55
C GLN A 175 -17.00 -5.08 -24.69
N ASN A 176 -17.30 -6.23 -25.31
CA ASN A 176 -17.40 -7.52 -24.62
C ASN A 176 -16.07 -7.89 -23.93
N GLU A 177 -16.08 -8.78 -22.94
CA GLU A 177 -14.88 -9.20 -22.20
C GLU A 177 -13.81 -9.75 -23.16
N THR A 178 -14.23 -10.60 -24.11
CA THR A 178 -13.35 -11.14 -25.16
C THR A 178 -12.76 -10.03 -26.06
N GLN A 179 -13.51 -8.95 -26.31
CA GLN A 179 -13.06 -7.81 -27.10
C GLN A 179 -12.03 -6.96 -26.34
N ARG A 180 -12.23 -6.75 -25.04
CA ARG A 180 -11.25 -6.09 -24.15
C ARG A 180 -9.95 -6.88 -24.10
N GLU A 181 -10.03 -8.20 -23.93
CA GLU A 181 -8.86 -9.09 -23.96
C GLU A 181 -8.12 -8.96 -25.30
N TRP A 182 -8.85 -8.95 -26.43
CA TRP A 182 -8.25 -8.77 -27.75
C TRP A 182 -7.51 -7.43 -27.91
N LEU A 183 -8.09 -6.32 -27.44
CA LEU A 183 -7.41 -5.01 -27.47
C LEU A 183 -6.14 -5.01 -26.63
N GLN A 184 -6.18 -5.61 -25.42
CA GLN A 184 -4.99 -5.72 -24.58
C GLN A 184 -3.90 -6.55 -25.26
N ILE A 185 -4.26 -7.67 -25.91
CA ILE A 185 -3.32 -8.49 -26.68
C ILE A 185 -2.74 -7.70 -27.85
N GLN A 186 -3.53 -6.92 -28.56
CA GLN A 186 -3.06 -6.07 -29.65
C GLN A 186 -2.01 -5.04 -29.18
N ASP A 187 -2.24 -4.39 -28.04
CA ASP A 187 -1.28 -3.46 -27.45
C ASP A 187 -0.01 -4.17 -26.94
N MET A 188 -0.15 -5.39 -26.40
CA MET A 188 0.98 -6.24 -26.04
C MET A 188 1.82 -6.65 -27.27
N VAL A 189 1.17 -7.00 -28.39
CA VAL A 189 1.86 -7.34 -29.64
C VAL A 189 2.61 -6.12 -30.18
N ARG A 190 1.95 -4.96 -30.26
CA ARG A 190 2.56 -3.70 -30.73
C ARG A 190 3.75 -3.24 -29.88
N SER A 191 3.68 -3.46 -28.57
CA SER A 191 4.77 -3.11 -27.65
C SER A 191 5.91 -4.14 -27.63
N THR A 192 5.70 -5.34 -28.20
CA THR A 192 6.72 -6.39 -28.28
C THR A 192 7.75 -6.05 -29.36
N LYS A 193 8.92 -5.59 -28.94
CA LYS A 193 10.03 -5.26 -29.84
C LYS A 193 11.03 -6.41 -29.94
N LEU A 194 11.49 -6.69 -31.17
CA LEU A 194 12.66 -7.55 -31.39
C LEU A 194 13.90 -6.87 -30.79
N LYS A 195 14.50 -7.52 -29.80
CA LYS A 195 15.79 -7.08 -29.26
C LYS A 195 16.89 -7.46 -30.25
N PHE A 196 17.79 -6.53 -30.60
CA PHE A 196 19.03 -6.87 -31.28
C PHE A 196 19.79 -7.91 -30.46
N THR A 197 20.09 -9.07 -31.06
CA THR A 197 21.05 -10.02 -30.51
C THR A 197 22.35 -9.27 -30.24
N VAL A 198 22.93 -9.49 -29.06
CA VAL A 198 24.19 -8.86 -28.69
C VAL A 198 25.25 -9.39 -29.67
N ILE A 199 25.64 -8.55 -30.63
CA ILE A 199 26.79 -8.82 -31.49
C ILE A 199 27.98 -8.98 -30.54
N GLU A 200 28.68 -10.10 -30.69
CA GLU A 200 29.85 -10.42 -29.87
C GLU A 200 30.82 -9.22 -29.90
N PRO A 201 31.19 -8.68 -28.73
CA PRO A 201 32.02 -7.48 -28.70
C PRO A 201 33.42 -7.78 -29.26
N HIS A 202 33.87 -7.00 -30.24
CA HIS A 202 35.15 -7.20 -30.91
C HIS A 202 36.38 -7.09 -29.98
N HIS A 203 36.29 -6.33 -28.89
CA HIS A 203 37.41 -6.11 -27.98
C HIS A 203 37.64 -7.32 -27.05
N PRO A 204 38.88 -7.84 -26.92
CA PRO A 204 39.17 -9.09 -26.21
C PRO A 204 38.73 -9.08 -24.73
N LEU A 205 38.98 -7.98 -24.01
CA LEU A 205 38.53 -7.84 -22.61
C LEU A 205 37.00 -7.89 -22.46
N ARG A 206 36.29 -7.27 -23.40
CA ARG A 206 34.82 -7.21 -23.36
C ARG A 206 34.21 -8.56 -23.70
N ARG A 207 34.84 -9.29 -24.61
CA ARG A 207 34.50 -10.67 -24.98
C ARG A 207 34.65 -11.64 -23.81
N VAL A 208 35.73 -11.54 -23.05
CA VAL A 208 35.93 -12.34 -21.83
C VAL A 208 34.84 -12.05 -20.79
N CYS A 209 34.55 -10.78 -20.50
CA CYS A 209 33.48 -10.41 -19.56
C CYS A 209 32.10 -10.91 -20.02
N TYR A 210 31.84 -10.90 -21.33
CA TYR A 210 30.60 -11.42 -21.91
C TYR A 210 30.45 -12.94 -21.67
N TYR A 211 31.50 -13.73 -21.90
CA TYR A 211 31.48 -15.17 -21.61
C TYR A 211 31.35 -15.49 -20.11
N ILE A 212 32.03 -14.73 -19.25
CA ILE A 212 31.91 -14.90 -17.79
C ILE A 212 30.47 -14.62 -17.34
N GLN A 213 29.87 -13.53 -17.82
CA GLN A 213 28.51 -13.14 -17.46
C GLN A 213 27.47 -14.20 -17.84
N GLN A 214 27.62 -14.85 -19.00
CA GLN A 214 26.66 -15.85 -19.47
C GLN A 214 26.81 -17.22 -18.81
N HIS A 215 27.89 -17.44 -18.06
CA HIS A 215 28.13 -18.74 -17.46
C HIS A 215 27.17 -18.99 -16.27
N PRO A 216 26.39 -20.08 -16.25
CA PRO A 216 25.39 -20.33 -15.21
C PRO A 216 26.01 -20.45 -13.81
N SER A 217 27.25 -20.96 -13.70
CA SER A 217 27.96 -21.02 -12.42
C SER A 217 28.33 -19.66 -11.85
N PHE A 218 28.59 -18.65 -12.68
CA PHE A 218 28.85 -17.29 -12.21
C PHE A 218 27.59 -16.70 -11.58
N GLU A 219 26.45 -16.91 -12.24
CA GLU A 219 25.15 -16.47 -11.72
C GLU A 219 24.79 -17.16 -10.40
N ALA A 220 24.98 -18.48 -10.31
CA ALA A 220 24.76 -19.25 -9.08
C ALA A 220 25.70 -18.83 -7.94
N PHE A 221 26.98 -18.58 -8.23
CA PHE A 221 27.95 -18.10 -7.25
C PHE A 221 27.56 -16.75 -6.67
N VAL A 222 27.20 -15.79 -7.52
CA VAL A 222 26.72 -14.47 -7.08
C VAL A 222 25.48 -14.62 -6.21
N ALA A 223 24.52 -15.46 -6.61
CA ALA A 223 23.31 -15.69 -5.84
C ALA A 223 23.61 -16.29 -4.45
N PHE A 224 24.52 -17.25 -4.37
CA PHE A 224 25.02 -17.80 -3.10
C PHE A 224 25.64 -16.71 -2.23
N CYS A 225 26.48 -15.83 -2.80
CA CYS A 225 27.10 -14.73 -2.07
C CYS A 225 26.07 -13.73 -1.53
N VAL A 226 25.00 -13.43 -2.27
CA VAL A 226 23.89 -12.59 -1.78
C VAL A 226 23.18 -13.23 -0.60
N LEU A 227 22.90 -14.54 -0.68
CA LEU A 227 22.25 -15.27 0.41
C LEU A 227 23.14 -15.33 1.66
N ALA A 228 24.42 -15.71 1.49
CA ALA A 228 25.39 -15.79 2.58
C ALA A 228 25.61 -14.42 3.25
N ASN A 229 25.69 -13.35 2.47
CA ASN A 229 25.79 -11.99 3.01
C ASN A 229 24.54 -11.59 3.81
N THR A 230 23.35 -11.96 3.34
CA THR A 230 22.09 -11.69 4.05
C THR A 230 22.04 -12.42 5.38
N ILE A 231 22.49 -13.68 5.43
CA ILE A 231 22.60 -14.45 6.68
C ILE A 231 23.61 -13.78 7.62
N MET A 232 24.76 -13.34 7.14
CA MET A 232 25.75 -12.62 7.96
C MET A 232 25.19 -11.31 8.55
N LEU A 233 24.37 -10.58 7.80
CA LEU A 233 23.68 -9.39 8.32
C LEU A 233 22.72 -9.75 9.46
N GLY A 234 22.04 -10.90 9.37
CA GLY A 234 21.13 -11.40 10.40
C GLY A 234 21.80 -11.89 11.69
N ILE A 235 23.12 -12.14 11.70
CA ILE A 235 23.87 -12.55 12.90
C ILE A 235 24.15 -11.35 13.83
N THR A 236 24.11 -10.12 13.31
CA THR A 236 24.41 -8.92 14.09
C THR A 236 23.45 -8.78 15.29
N HIS A 237 24.00 -8.56 16.49
CA HIS A 237 23.21 -8.43 17.72
C HIS A 237 23.81 -7.42 18.69
N PHE A 238 22.99 -6.94 19.64
CA PHE A 238 23.44 -6.03 20.68
C PHE A 238 24.44 -6.73 21.61
N GLN A 239 25.57 -6.07 21.89
CA GLN A 239 26.70 -6.60 22.68
C GLN A 239 27.37 -7.87 22.10
N GLU A 240 27.55 -7.90 20.79
CA GLU A 240 28.36 -8.92 20.13
C GLU A 240 29.85 -8.82 20.53
N SER A 241 30.51 -9.98 20.70
CA SER A 241 31.93 -10.04 21.03
C SER A 241 32.80 -9.43 19.93
N ASP A 242 33.96 -8.87 20.28
CA ASP A 242 34.89 -8.25 19.33
C ASP A 242 35.28 -9.19 18.17
N THR A 243 35.41 -10.49 18.45
CA THR A 243 35.69 -11.51 17.42
C THR A 243 34.58 -11.61 16.39
N VAL A 244 33.32 -11.54 16.82
CA VAL A 244 32.15 -11.57 15.92
C VAL A 244 32.13 -10.30 15.08
N VAL A 245 32.35 -9.13 15.68
CA VAL A 245 32.44 -7.84 14.95
C VAL A 245 33.49 -7.90 13.86
N GLU A 246 34.68 -8.44 14.18
CA GLU A 246 35.79 -8.53 13.24
C GLU A 246 35.47 -9.49 12.08
N VAL A 247 34.98 -10.70 12.39
CA VAL A 247 34.58 -11.70 11.37
C VAL A 247 33.49 -11.14 10.45
N LEU A 248 32.47 -10.48 11.02
CA LEU A 248 31.40 -9.87 10.25
C LEU A 248 31.91 -8.72 9.37
N SER A 249 32.84 -7.92 9.89
CA SER A 249 33.45 -6.80 9.16
C SER A 249 34.30 -7.28 7.98
N VAL A 250 35.12 -8.32 8.18
CA VAL A 250 35.93 -8.95 7.12
C VAL A 250 35.02 -9.60 6.06
N GLY A 251 33.99 -10.32 6.48
CA GLY A 251 33.02 -10.94 5.57
C GLY A 251 32.25 -9.90 4.74
N ASN A 252 31.82 -8.79 5.34
CA ASN A 252 31.15 -7.70 4.63
C ASN A 252 32.05 -7.04 3.58
N LEU A 253 33.34 -6.84 3.89
CA LEU A 253 34.32 -6.34 2.91
C LEU A 253 34.50 -7.32 1.75
N LEU A 254 34.60 -8.62 2.04
CA LEU A 254 34.74 -9.66 1.02
C LEU A 254 33.53 -9.67 0.07
N PHE A 255 32.31 -9.66 0.58
CA PHE A 255 31.10 -9.60 -0.25
C PHE A 255 30.99 -8.29 -1.03
N CYS A 256 31.38 -7.17 -0.43
CA CYS A 256 31.44 -5.88 -1.13
C CYS A 256 32.34 -5.95 -2.37
N VAL A 257 33.53 -6.54 -2.25
CA VAL A 257 34.44 -6.72 -3.39
C VAL A 257 33.83 -7.64 -4.45
N VAL A 258 33.22 -8.76 -4.05
CA VAL A 258 32.55 -9.68 -4.98
C VAL A 258 31.45 -8.97 -5.78
N PHE A 259 30.59 -8.19 -5.11
CA PHE A 259 29.49 -7.49 -5.77
C PHE A 259 29.95 -6.31 -6.63
N PHE A 260 31.02 -5.62 -6.22
CA PHE A 260 31.65 -4.59 -7.04
C PHE A 260 32.21 -5.19 -8.33
N LEU A 261 32.93 -6.31 -8.24
CA LEU A 261 33.47 -7.02 -9.40
C LEU A 261 32.35 -7.52 -10.32
N GLU A 262 31.27 -8.07 -9.76
CA GLU A 262 30.08 -8.45 -10.51
C GLU A 262 29.51 -7.27 -11.32
N ALA A 263 29.36 -6.10 -10.68
CA ALA A 263 28.85 -4.90 -11.34
C ALA A 263 29.77 -4.44 -12.48
N VAL A 264 31.10 -4.46 -12.28
CA VAL A 264 32.09 -4.15 -13.31
C VAL A 264 32.01 -5.11 -14.49
N VAL A 265 31.91 -6.42 -14.24
CA VAL A 265 31.77 -7.44 -15.30
C VAL A 265 30.51 -7.18 -16.14
N LYS A 266 29.37 -6.92 -15.50
CA LYS A 266 28.11 -6.62 -16.21
C LYS A 266 28.19 -5.31 -17.01
N LEU A 267 28.76 -4.26 -16.42
CA LEU A 267 28.89 -2.95 -17.06
C LEU A 267 29.81 -3.03 -18.29
N MET A 268 30.94 -3.72 -18.18
CA MET A 268 31.85 -3.94 -19.31
C MET A 268 31.21 -4.78 -20.42
N SER A 269 30.51 -5.86 -20.07
CA SER A 269 29.84 -6.73 -21.04
C SER A 269 28.74 -5.97 -21.82
N MET A 270 27.77 -5.39 -21.09
CA MET A 270 26.55 -4.80 -21.68
C MET A 270 26.74 -3.36 -22.17
N GLY A 271 27.71 -2.61 -21.64
CA GLY A 271 27.91 -1.20 -21.98
C GLY A 271 26.67 -0.36 -21.69
N SER A 272 26.27 0.51 -22.63
CA SER A 272 25.08 1.38 -22.48
C SER A 272 23.76 0.61 -22.27
N LYS A 273 23.64 -0.63 -22.79
CA LYS A 273 22.46 -1.48 -22.57
C LYS A 273 22.26 -1.85 -21.10
N TYR A 274 23.30 -1.78 -20.28
CA TYR A 274 23.20 -2.01 -18.83
C TYR A 274 22.16 -1.07 -18.18
N PHE A 275 22.16 0.20 -18.59
CA PHE A 275 21.26 1.23 -18.05
C PHE A 275 19.87 1.25 -18.68
N GLN A 276 19.55 0.30 -19.58
CA GLN A 276 18.19 0.16 -20.11
C GLN A 276 17.32 -0.77 -19.24
N ASP A 277 17.95 -1.65 -18.46
CA ASP A 277 17.26 -2.59 -17.59
C ASP A 277 17.12 -2.03 -16.17
N ARG A 278 15.87 -1.82 -15.73
CA ARG A 278 15.55 -1.25 -14.41
C ARG A 278 16.17 -2.06 -13.28
N TRP A 279 16.25 -3.39 -13.41
CA TRP A 279 16.83 -4.26 -12.39
C TRP A 279 18.36 -4.21 -12.35
N ASN A 280 19.01 -3.78 -13.42
CA ASN A 280 20.46 -3.56 -13.44
C ASN A 280 20.81 -2.17 -12.88
N ILE A 281 19.99 -1.15 -13.13
CA ILE A 281 20.12 0.15 -12.49
C ILE A 281 19.95 0.02 -10.98
N PHE A 282 18.90 -0.68 -10.52
CA PHE A 282 18.65 -0.95 -9.11
C PHE A 282 19.84 -1.67 -8.44
N ASP A 283 20.31 -2.76 -9.05
CA ASP A 283 21.46 -3.53 -8.59
C ASP A 283 22.73 -2.67 -8.48
N PHE A 284 22.95 -1.77 -9.45
CA PHE A 284 24.07 -0.83 -9.44
C PHE A 284 23.98 0.19 -8.29
N LEU A 285 22.78 0.73 -8.03
CA LEU A 285 22.56 1.67 -6.92
C LEU A 285 22.79 1.00 -5.57
N VAL A 286 22.31 -0.23 -5.38
CA VAL A 286 22.52 -1.00 -4.14
C VAL A 286 23.99 -1.33 -3.93
N VAL A 287 24.70 -1.81 -4.96
CA VAL A 287 26.14 -2.12 -4.88
C VAL A 287 26.95 -0.85 -4.65
N GLY A 288 26.62 0.26 -5.32
CA GLY A 288 27.25 1.56 -5.10
C GLY A 288 27.06 2.06 -3.67
N GLY A 289 25.82 2.07 -3.17
CA GLY A 289 25.50 2.53 -1.82
C GLY A 289 26.15 1.68 -0.73
N SER A 290 26.15 0.35 -0.88
CA SER A 290 26.83 -0.57 0.06
C SER A 290 28.36 -0.48 -0.01
N SER A 291 28.93 -0.22 -1.19
CA SER A 291 30.36 0.03 -1.36
C SER A 291 30.80 1.32 -0.67
N VAL A 292 30.04 2.41 -0.85
CA VAL A 292 30.27 3.68 -0.15
C VAL A 292 30.17 3.46 1.36
N SER A 293 29.17 2.70 1.82
CA SER A 293 28.96 2.40 3.23
C SER A 293 30.14 1.65 3.87
N THR A 294 30.68 0.65 3.16
CA THR A 294 31.83 -0.14 3.63
C THR A 294 33.14 0.64 3.56
N ALA A 295 33.28 1.55 2.58
CA ALA A 295 34.48 2.35 2.40
C ALA A 295 34.57 3.56 3.34
N LEU A 296 33.42 4.14 3.75
CA LEU A 296 33.35 5.37 4.53
C LEU A 296 34.19 5.36 5.83
N PRO A 297 34.19 4.29 6.66
CA PRO A 297 34.98 4.24 7.89
C PRO A 297 36.50 4.38 7.68
N PHE A 298 37.01 3.93 6.53
CA PHE A 298 38.43 4.04 6.18
C PHE A 298 38.84 5.49 5.89
N PHE A 299 37.93 6.31 5.32
CA PHE A 299 38.19 7.70 4.99
C PHE A 299 37.96 8.66 6.16
N THR A 300 37.05 8.34 7.08
CA THR A 300 36.65 9.24 8.19
C THR A 300 37.48 9.10 9.46
N LYS A 301 38.53 8.25 9.46
CA LYS A 301 39.41 7.98 10.62
C LYS A 301 38.62 7.74 11.93
N GLY A 302 37.52 6.99 11.86
CA GLY A 302 36.73 6.62 13.04
C GLY A 302 35.87 7.73 13.64
N LYS A 303 35.69 8.89 13.00
CA LYS A 303 34.68 9.86 13.45
C LYS A 303 33.27 9.31 13.21
N ILE A 304 32.57 9.02 14.30
CA ILE A 304 31.18 8.54 14.28
C ILE A 304 30.27 9.75 14.03
N SER A 305 29.96 10.01 12.75
CA SER A 305 28.91 10.96 12.39
C SER A 305 27.55 10.24 12.43
N PRO A 306 26.44 10.88 12.83
CA PRO A 306 25.08 10.35 12.63
C PRO A 306 24.83 9.90 11.19
N VAL A 307 25.45 10.59 10.22
CA VAL A 307 25.44 10.22 8.79
C VAL A 307 26.05 8.83 8.55
N ALA A 308 27.07 8.43 9.32
CA ALA A 308 27.67 7.10 9.21
C ALA A 308 26.70 6.00 9.65
N ASN A 309 25.83 6.24 10.65
CA ASN A 309 24.80 5.27 11.05
C ASN A 309 23.71 5.12 9.98
N THR A 310 23.28 6.23 9.36
CA THR A 310 22.33 6.18 8.24
C THR A 310 22.93 5.51 7.01
N VAL A 311 24.19 5.79 6.68
CA VAL A 311 24.89 5.16 5.55
C VAL A 311 25.12 3.67 5.81
N ARG A 312 25.34 3.25 7.06
CA ARG A 312 25.36 1.82 7.43
C ARG A 312 24.04 1.12 7.12
N ALA A 313 22.89 1.78 7.20
CA ALA A 313 21.61 1.18 6.85
C ALA A 313 21.50 0.80 5.36
N LEU A 314 22.25 1.46 4.46
CA LEU A 314 22.28 1.10 3.02
C LEU A 314 22.72 -0.34 2.77
N ARG A 315 23.45 -0.97 3.71
CA ARG A 315 23.81 -2.40 3.63
C ARG A 315 22.59 -3.32 3.67
N MET A 316 21.48 -2.88 4.27
CA MET A 316 20.22 -3.64 4.30
C MET A 316 19.62 -3.79 2.89
N GLY A 317 19.95 -2.87 1.96
CA GLY A 317 19.58 -2.99 0.55
C GLY A 317 20.17 -4.23 -0.13
N LEU A 318 21.23 -4.85 0.42
CA LEU A 318 21.79 -6.10 -0.09
C LEU A 318 20.78 -7.26 -0.01
N ALA A 319 19.99 -7.33 1.06
CA ALA A 319 18.94 -8.34 1.21
C ALA A 319 17.86 -8.21 0.13
N ILE A 320 17.55 -6.98 -0.30
CA ILE A 320 16.58 -6.68 -1.37
C ILE A 320 17.05 -7.25 -2.73
N ARG A 321 18.37 -7.49 -2.92
CA ARG A 321 18.88 -8.14 -4.14
C ARG A 321 18.38 -9.57 -4.32
N LEU A 322 17.94 -10.25 -3.25
CA LEU A 322 17.29 -11.56 -3.35
C LEU A 322 16.02 -11.50 -4.21
N MET A 323 15.30 -10.37 -4.21
CA MET A 323 14.11 -10.19 -5.04
C MET A 323 14.42 -10.25 -6.54
N LYS A 324 15.62 -9.83 -6.97
CA LYS A 324 16.07 -9.97 -8.37
C LYS A 324 16.23 -11.44 -8.80
N ARG A 325 16.26 -12.38 -7.86
CA ARG A 325 16.36 -13.82 -8.15
C ARG A 325 14.99 -14.51 -8.14
N ALA A 326 14.02 -13.98 -7.40
CA ALA A 326 12.68 -14.53 -7.31
C ALA A 326 11.74 -13.87 -8.33
N LYS A 327 11.56 -14.50 -9.51
CA LYS A 327 10.67 -13.97 -10.56
C LYS A 327 9.26 -13.65 -10.03
N SER A 328 8.68 -14.54 -9.22
CA SER A 328 7.38 -14.30 -8.57
C SER A 328 7.35 -13.04 -7.69
N MET A 329 8.44 -12.72 -6.97
CA MET A 329 8.49 -11.47 -6.18
C MET A 329 8.63 -10.23 -7.07
N GLN A 330 9.34 -10.35 -8.21
CA GLN A 330 9.41 -9.25 -9.19
C GLN A 330 8.05 -8.96 -9.78
N ASP A 331 7.30 -10.00 -10.10
CA ASP A 331 5.95 -9.88 -10.65
C ASP A 331 5.06 -9.13 -9.66
N ILE A 332 5.00 -9.55 -8.39
CA ILE A 332 4.24 -8.86 -7.32
C ILE A 332 4.64 -7.39 -7.19
N VAL A 333 5.94 -7.08 -7.14
CA VAL A 333 6.41 -5.69 -6.99
C VAL A 333 6.11 -4.88 -8.24
N SER A 334 6.25 -5.46 -9.44
CA SER A 334 5.88 -4.78 -10.68
C SER A 334 4.39 -4.48 -10.74
N THR A 335 3.54 -5.41 -10.32
CA THR A 335 2.09 -5.20 -10.21
C THR A 335 1.77 -4.05 -9.25
N ILE A 336 2.38 -4.03 -8.06
CA ILE A 336 2.19 -2.94 -7.09
C ILE A 336 2.63 -1.60 -7.70
N LEU A 337 3.80 -1.55 -8.35
CA LEU A 337 4.32 -0.33 -8.98
C LEU A 337 3.50 0.12 -10.20
N GLU A 338 2.89 -0.80 -10.94
CA GLU A 338 1.97 -0.50 -12.03
C GLU A 338 0.66 0.10 -11.51
N ASN A 339 0.19 -0.35 -10.34
CA ASN A 339 -1.02 0.15 -9.68
C ASN A 339 -0.78 1.40 -8.81
N MET A 340 0.48 1.79 -8.56
CA MET A 340 0.84 2.96 -7.75
C MET A 340 0.18 4.27 -8.19
N PRO A 341 0.04 4.61 -9.50
CA PRO A 341 -0.62 5.85 -9.90
C PRO A 341 -2.06 5.97 -9.38
N ALA A 342 -2.81 4.87 -9.34
CA ALA A 342 -4.16 4.85 -8.78
C ALA A 342 -4.12 5.05 -7.26
N LEU A 343 -3.22 4.35 -6.55
CA LEU A 343 -3.03 4.48 -5.11
C LEU A 343 -2.60 5.90 -4.70
N ILE A 344 -1.72 6.55 -5.45
CA ILE A 344 -1.29 7.93 -5.19
C ILE A 344 -2.49 8.89 -5.20
N ASN A 345 -3.49 8.68 -6.08
CA ASN A 345 -4.68 9.52 -6.09
C ASN A 345 -5.49 9.41 -4.79
N VAL A 346 -5.66 8.19 -4.26
CA VAL A 346 -6.37 7.94 -3.00
C VAL A 346 -5.56 8.45 -1.82
N SER A 347 -4.26 8.16 -1.77
CA SER A 347 -3.35 8.65 -0.73
C SER A 347 -3.28 10.18 -0.69
N THR A 348 -3.35 10.86 -1.85
CA THR A 348 -3.40 12.33 -1.90
C THR A 348 -4.68 12.88 -1.27
N LEU A 349 -5.83 12.21 -1.50
CA LEU A 349 -7.08 12.59 -0.86
C LEU A 349 -7.04 12.35 0.65
N MET A 350 -6.50 11.22 1.09
CA MET A 350 -6.28 10.91 2.50
C MET A 350 -5.38 11.94 3.17
N PHE A 351 -4.27 12.29 2.52
CA PHE A 351 -3.38 13.36 2.99
C PHE A 351 -4.09 14.71 3.11
N LEU A 352 -4.92 15.09 2.12
CA LEU A 352 -5.68 16.34 2.17
C LEU A 352 -6.66 16.37 3.35
N VAL A 353 -7.40 15.27 3.57
CA VAL A 353 -8.33 15.18 4.70
C VAL A 353 -7.57 15.24 6.02
N MET A 354 -6.47 14.49 6.16
CA MET A 354 -5.61 14.58 7.35
C MET A 354 -5.09 16.00 7.57
N PHE A 355 -4.66 16.70 6.52
CA PHE A 355 -4.18 18.07 6.61
C PHE A 355 -5.25 19.04 7.10
N VAL A 356 -6.48 18.94 6.57
CA VAL A 356 -7.61 19.77 7.03
C VAL A 356 -7.91 19.51 8.50
N TYR A 357 -7.97 18.24 8.93
CA TYR A 357 -8.18 17.89 10.33
C TYR A 357 -7.00 18.29 11.22
N ALA A 358 -5.75 18.23 10.74
CA ALA A 358 -4.59 18.67 11.49
C ALA A 358 -4.64 20.18 11.76
N VAL A 359 -4.99 20.98 10.75
CA VAL A 359 -5.16 22.42 10.90
C VAL A 359 -6.26 22.74 11.91
N ILE A 360 -7.41 22.07 11.82
CA ILE A 360 -8.51 22.21 12.79
C ILE A 360 -8.06 21.77 14.19
N GLY A 361 -7.35 20.64 14.30
CA GLY A 361 -6.88 20.09 15.56
C GLY A 361 -5.88 21.00 16.26
N VAL A 362 -4.92 21.59 15.52
CA VAL A 362 -3.99 22.59 16.07
C VAL A 362 -4.75 23.82 16.58
N GLN A 363 -5.75 24.29 15.83
CA GLN A 363 -6.55 25.47 16.24
C GLN A 363 -7.37 25.24 17.51
N ILE A 364 -7.77 24.00 17.77
CA ILE A 364 -8.66 23.64 18.89
C ILE A 364 -7.85 23.11 20.09
N TYR A 365 -6.74 22.40 19.87
CA TYR A 365 -6.08 21.58 20.89
C TYR A 365 -4.60 21.91 21.15
N ALA A 366 -3.97 22.85 20.43
CA ALA A 366 -2.53 23.14 20.59
C ALA A 366 -2.13 23.53 22.02
N GLU A 367 -3.06 24.06 22.80
CA GLU A 367 -2.83 24.62 24.11
C GLU A 367 -3.28 23.70 25.26
N VAL A 368 -3.91 22.57 24.94
CA VAL A 368 -4.45 21.65 25.94
C VAL A 368 -3.33 21.00 26.75
N LYS A 369 -3.53 20.90 28.06
CA LYS A 369 -2.63 20.20 28.99
C LYS A 369 -2.39 18.76 28.52
N LEU A 370 -1.13 18.35 28.46
CA LEU A 370 -0.73 16.98 28.10
C LEU A 370 -1.23 15.94 29.12
N GLY A 371 -1.51 14.74 28.62
CA GLY A 371 -2.02 13.58 29.35
C GLY A 371 -1.04 12.41 29.35
N GLU A 372 -1.55 11.19 29.43
CA GLU A 372 -0.75 9.96 29.43
C GLU A 372 -0.43 9.50 27.99
N ASN A 373 -1.43 9.56 27.11
CA ASN A 373 -1.38 9.21 25.70
C ASN A 373 -1.24 10.45 24.79
N LEU A 374 -1.67 11.61 25.28
CA LEU A 374 -1.39 12.92 24.69
C LEU A 374 -0.06 13.45 25.23
N ASP A 375 1.04 13.14 24.56
CA ASP A 375 2.41 13.41 25.04
C ASP A 375 3.22 14.31 24.08
N GLU A 376 4.54 14.39 24.25
CA GLU A 376 5.44 15.18 23.37
C GLU A 376 5.46 14.68 21.91
N HIS A 377 5.16 13.39 21.69
CA HIS A 377 5.24 12.73 20.38
C HIS A 377 3.87 12.58 19.70
N ALA A 378 2.79 12.62 20.46
CA ALA A 378 1.41 12.51 19.98
C ALA A 378 0.57 13.68 20.53
N ASN A 379 0.63 14.84 19.87
CA ASN A 379 -0.12 16.03 20.25
C ASN A 379 -0.50 16.91 19.05
N PHE A 380 -1.18 18.03 19.35
CA PHE A 380 -1.65 19.01 18.39
C PHE A 380 -0.95 20.38 18.52
N LYS A 381 0.24 20.45 19.12
CA LYS A 381 0.97 21.72 19.32
C LYS A 381 1.38 22.37 17.99
N ASP A 382 1.75 21.55 17.02
CA ASP A 382 2.17 21.98 15.69
C ASP A 382 1.62 21.06 14.59
N ILE A 383 1.59 21.55 13.36
CA ILE A 383 0.99 20.84 12.22
C ILE A 383 1.73 19.52 11.94
N SER A 384 3.04 19.44 12.14
CA SER A 384 3.81 18.23 11.81
C SER A 384 3.52 17.08 12.79
N THR A 385 3.49 17.39 14.08
CA THR A 385 3.13 16.44 15.14
C THR A 385 1.65 16.07 15.05
N ALA A 386 0.77 17.03 14.76
CA ALA A 386 -0.65 16.76 14.52
C ALA A 386 -0.86 15.82 13.32
N MET A 387 -0.14 16.01 12.22
CA MET A 387 -0.21 15.13 11.05
C MET A 387 0.25 13.71 11.37
N LEU A 388 1.33 13.54 12.16
CA LEU A 388 1.80 12.23 12.60
C LEU A 388 0.79 11.54 13.54
N THR A 389 0.21 12.32 14.45
CA THR A 389 -0.81 11.88 15.40
C THR A 389 -2.07 11.41 14.67
N LEU A 390 -2.54 12.18 13.69
CA LEU A 390 -3.67 11.79 12.84
C LEU A 390 -3.34 10.58 11.95
N PHE A 391 -2.10 10.46 11.45
CA PHE A 391 -1.68 9.26 10.72
C PHE A 391 -1.77 8.00 11.58
N ARG A 392 -1.35 8.06 12.85
CA ARG A 392 -1.58 6.99 13.85
C ARG A 392 -3.07 6.69 14.01
N PHE A 393 -3.93 7.70 14.07
CA PHE A 393 -5.38 7.48 14.19
C PHE A 393 -6.01 6.87 12.93
N THR A 394 -5.49 7.18 11.74
CA THR A 394 -5.94 6.56 10.48
C THR A 394 -5.72 5.05 10.48
N THR A 395 -4.70 4.55 11.19
CA THR A 395 -4.47 3.10 11.34
C THR A 395 -5.34 2.47 12.44
N GLY A 396 -6.15 3.27 13.15
CA GLY A 396 -6.95 2.83 14.29
C GLY A 396 -6.25 2.95 15.64
N GLU A 397 -4.96 3.24 15.70
CA GLU A 397 -4.19 3.03 16.93
C GLU A 397 -4.49 4.11 18.01
N ALA A 398 -5.14 3.70 19.11
CA ALA A 398 -5.27 4.48 20.36
C ALA A 398 -5.74 5.95 20.17
N TRP A 399 -6.59 6.17 19.17
CA TRP A 399 -7.23 7.48 18.92
C TRP A 399 -8.18 7.87 20.05
N ASN A 400 -8.82 6.88 20.69
CA ASN A 400 -9.80 7.08 21.75
C ASN A 400 -9.13 7.48 23.07
N ASP A 401 -7.95 6.95 23.39
CA ASP A 401 -7.19 7.37 24.57
C ASP A 401 -6.77 8.84 24.45
N VAL A 402 -6.22 9.24 23.30
CA VAL A 402 -5.86 10.65 23.05
C VAL A 402 -7.11 11.54 23.05
N MET A 403 -8.23 11.06 22.53
CA MET A 403 -9.51 11.77 22.61
C MET A 403 -9.90 12.04 24.08
N TYR A 404 -9.77 11.06 24.98
CA TYR A 404 -10.08 11.24 26.39
C TYR A 404 -9.08 12.16 27.11
N ASP A 405 -7.79 12.08 26.79
CA ASP A 405 -6.77 13.00 27.30
C ASP A 405 -6.98 14.44 26.83
N LEU A 406 -7.68 14.65 25.71
CA LEU A 406 -8.09 15.96 25.25
C LEU A 406 -9.41 16.45 25.86
N MET A 407 -10.13 15.61 26.61
CA MET A 407 -11.39 15.94 27.29
C MET A 407 -11.17 16.43 28.74
N VAL A 408 -10.10 17.20 28.97
CA VAL A 408 -9.78 17.74 30.31
C VAL A 408 -10.57 19.02 30.57
N GLU A 409 -11.41 18.99 31.61
CA GLU A 409 -12.21 20.12 32.10
C GLU A 409 -11.63 20.70 33.40
N PRO A 410 -11.88 21.98 33.72
CA PRO A 410 -11.38 22.58 34.95
C PRO A 410 -12.03 21.97 36.20
N ILE A 411 -11.20 21.70 37.21
CA ILE A 411 -11.65 21.14 38.48
C ILE A 411 -11.94 22.29 39.44
N LYS A 412 -13.22 22.48 39.79
CA LYS A 412 -13.66 23.57 40.68
C LYS A 412 -12.97 23.45 42.06
N GLY A 413 -12.24 24.49 42.45
CA GLY A 413 -11.57 24.58 43.75
C GLY A 413 -10.19 23.94 43.82
N ALA A 414 -9.72 23.29 42.75
CA ALA A 414 -8.35 22.80 42.65
C ALA A 414 -7.40 23.89 42.14
N ALA A 415 -6.13 23.83 42.55
CA ALA A 415 -5.11 24.75 42.05
C ALA A 415 -4.81 24.51 40.56
N PRO A 416 -4.49 25.57 39.79
CA PRO A 416 -4.17 25.46 38.38
C PRO A 416 -2.82 24.78 38.15
N TYR A 417 -2.73 23.96 37.11
CA TYR A 417 -1.50 23.33 36.64
C TYR A 417 -0.49 24.39 36.20
N PRO A 418 0.82 24.26 36.51
CA PRO A 418 1.51 23.12 37.11
C PRO A 418 1.53 23.07 38.64
N PHE A 419 0.94 24.06 39.32
CA PHE A 419 0.91 24.13 40.79
C PHE A 419 -0.17 23.22 41.41
N GLY A 420 -1.09 22.72 40.61
CA GLY A 420 -2.09 21.73 40.95
C GLY A 420 -2.51 20.89 39.75
N VAL A 421 -3.64 20.19 39.87
CA VAL A 421 -4.09 19.21 38.87
C VAL A 421 -5.02 19.81 37.81
N SER A 422 -5.67 20.95 38.07
CA SER A 422 -6.67 21.53 37.17
C SER A 422 -6.04 22.17 35.94
N CYS A 423 -6.64 21.98 34.77
CA CYS A 423 -6.34 22.81 33.60
C CYS A 423 -6.83 24.26 33.80
N VAL A 424 -6.39 25.17 32.93
CA VAL A 424 -6.74 26.59 32.96
C VAL A 424 -7.58 26.95 31.72
N GLU A 425 -8.82 27.41 31.89
CA GLU A 425 -9.71 27.77 30.77
C GLU A 425 -9.19 29.00 30.00
N ASP A 426 -8.97 30.12 30.70
CA ASP A 426 -8.49 31.37 30.12
C ASP A 426 -7.14 31.76 30.74
N TYR A 427 -6.03 31.25 30.20
CA TYR A 427 -4.70 31.61 30.67
C TYR A 427 -4.13 32.80 29.91
N SER A 428 -3.39 33.67 30.61
CA SER A 428 -2.60 34.72 29.96
C SER A 428 -1.23 34.17 29.55
N TYR A 429 -0.60 34.79 28.55
CA TYR A 429 0.75 34.41 28.13
C TYR A 429 1.76 34.48 29.28
N ASP A 430 1.60 35.43 30.21
CA ASP A 430 2.45 35.55 31.40
C ASP A 430 2.28 34.35 32.34
N MET A 431 1.05 33.87 32.57
CA MET A 431 0.80 32.65 33.37
C MET A 431 1.47 31.42 32.76
N LEU A 432 1.46 31.31 31.43
CA LEU A 432 2.12 30.22 30.73
C LEU A 432 3.64 30.29 30.87
N LEU A 433 4.23 31.48 30.80
CA LEU A 433 5.67 31.67 30.99
C LEU A 433 6.10 31.31 32.42
N ASP A 434 5.32 31.71 33.43
CA ASP A 434 5.58 31.37 34.83
C ASP A 434 5.50 29.85 35.05
N ALA A 435 4.49 29.20 34.46
CA ALA A 435 4.35 27.75 34.50
C ALA A 435 5.55 27.02 33.85
N ARG A 436 6.01 27.50 32.69
CA ARG A 436 7.18 26.96 31.98
C ARG A 436 8.47 27.16 32.77
N ALA A 437 8.65 28.33 33.39
CA ALA A 437 9.80 28.62 34.24
C ALA A 437 9.82 27.73 35.49
N PHE A 438 8.66 27.45 36.08
CA PHE A 438 8.53 26.57 37.24
C PHE A 438 8.87 25.11 36.91
N MET A 439 8.34 24.57 35.81
CA MET A 439 8.57 23.19 35.39
C MET A 439 9.93 22.97 34.70
N GLY A 440 10.56 24.04 34.21
CA GLY A 440 11.77 23.95 33.39
C GLY A 440 11.52 23.39 31.98
N ASP A 441 10.26 23.37 31.51
CA ASP A 441 9.86 22.88 30.19
C ASP A 441 9.31 24.04 29.34
N ALA A 442 10.02 24.39 28.27
CA ALA A 442 9.63 25.47 27.37
C ALA A 442 8.42 25.14 26.50
N THR A 443 8.07 23.85 26.37
CA THR A 443 6.97 23.37 25.51
C THR A 443 5.69 23.09 26.30
N LEU A 444 5.67 23.36 27.60
CA LEU A 444 4.53 23.10 28.49
C LEU A 444 3.25 23.76 27.96
N THR A 445 2.14 23.04 28.08
CA THR A 445 0.76 23.47 27.81
C THR A 445 -0.09 23.27 29.06
N ILE A 446 -1.03 24.18 29.32
CA ILE A 446 -1.82 24.22 30.57
C ILE A 446 -3.33 24.39 30.35
N GLY A 447 -3.76 24.55 29.10
CA GLY A 447 -5.12 24.87 28.71
C GLY A 447 -6.12 23.75 28.93
N CYS A 448 -7.40 24.11 29.05
CA CYS A 448 -8.52 23.18 29.07
C CYS A 448 -9.06 22.87 27.67
N THR A 449 -9.86 21.82 27.57
CA THR A 449 -10.62 21.49 26.35
C THR A 449 -11.67 22.57 26.04
N PRO A 450 -11.92 22.91 24.76
CA PRO A 450 -12.98 23.84 24.39
C PRO A 450 -14.39 23.25 24.57
N GLY A 451 -14.47 21.94 24.79
CA GLY A 451 -15.70 21.26 25.20
C GLY A 451 -15.68 19.79 24.83
N VAL A 452 -16.11 18.95 25.76
CA VAL A 452 -16.16 17.48 25.59
C VAL A 452 -16.93 17.06 24.33
N GLN A 453 -18.04 17.75 24.02
CA GLN A 453 -18.86 17.46 22.83
C GLN A 453 -18.13 17.75 21.52
N VAL A 454 -17.36 18.85 21.46
CA VAL A 454 -16.58 19.23 20.28
C VAL A 454 -15.53 18.16 20.00
N THR A 455 -14.88 17.66 21.05
CA THR A 455 -13.89 16.59 20.96
C THR A 455 -14.48 15.28 20.47
N TYR A 456 -15.65 14.86 20.96
CA TYR A 456 -16.33 13.69 20.38
C TYR A 456 -16.62 13.88 18.89
N VAL A 457 -17.16 15.03 18.49
CA VAL A 457 -17.51 15.28 17.09
C VAL A 457 -16.27 15.24 16.20
N TYR A 458 -15.16 15.87 16.63
CA TYR A 458 -13.90 15.88 15.90
C TYR A 458 -13.38 14.45 15.65
N PHE A 459 -13.24 13.65 16.70
CA PHE A 459 -12.67 12.30 16.59
C PHE A 459 -13.61 11.31 15.89
N LEU A 460 -14.91 11.31 16.22
CA LEU A 460 -15.87 10.41 15.57
C LEU A 460 -16.03 10.69 14.08
N SER A 461 -16.07 11.98 13.69
CA SER A 461 -16.13 12.35 12.27
C SER A 461 -14.84 12.02 11.53
N TYR A 462 -13.68 12.22 12.17
CA TYR A 462 -12.39 11.83 11.62
C TYR A 462 -12.33 10.32 11.35
N MET A 463 -12.62 9.49 12.36
CA MET A 463 -12.57 8.02 12.24
C MET A 463 -13.56 7.50 11.21
N LEU A 464 -14.77 8.06 11.14
CA LEU A 464 -15.75 7.68 10.12
C LEU A 464 -15.25 7.99 8.70
N VAL A 465 -14.65 9.16 8.47
CA VAL A 465 -14.15 9.54 7.15
C VAL A 465 -12.88 8.77 6.79
N THR A 466 -11.88 8.68 7.67
CA THR A 466 -10.59 8.09 7.32
C THR A 466 -10.63 6.57 7.32
N THR A 467 -11.16 5.95 8.39
CA THR A 467 -11.14 4.50 8.55
C THR A 467 -12.25 3.83 7.75
N TYR A 468 -13.49 4.30 7.85
CA TYR A 468 -14.62 3.61 7.20
C TYR A 468 -14.82 3.99 5.73
N VAL A 469 -14.34 5.15 5.28
CA VAL A 469 -14.48 5.57 3.88
C VAL A 469 -13.15 5.50 3.13
N LEU A 470 -12.12 6.21 3.58
CA LEU A 470 -10.87 6.34 2.80
C LEU A 470 -10.01 5.08 2.80
N LEU A 471 -9.85 4.39 3.94
CA LEU A 471 -9.11 3.13 4.01
C LEU A 471 -9.83 2.02 3.22
N ASN A 472 -11.17 1.98 3.27
CA ASN A 472 -11.94 1.04 2.48
C ASN A 472 -11.87 1.32 0.97
N LEU A 473 -11.78 2.59 0.56
CA LEU A 473 -11.47 2.95 -0.84
C LEU A 473 -10.07 2.49 -1.25
N PHE A 474 -9.09 2.59 -0.35
CA PHE A 474 -7.74 2.09 -0.61
C PHE A 474 -7.73 0.58 -0.86
N VAL A 475 -8.47 -0.19 -0.05
CA VAL A 475 -8.66 -1.64 -0.26
C VAL A 475 -9.33 -1.92 -1.62
N ALA A 476 -10.35 -1.17 -2.00
CA ALA A 476 -11.03 -1.33 -3.29
C ALA A 476 -10.06 -1.14 -4.49
N VAL A 477 -9.23 -0.10 -4.47
CA VAL A 477 -8.24 0.16 -5.54
C VAL A 477 -7.16 -0.93 -5.59
N ILE A 478 -6.75 -1.46 -4.44
CA ILE A 478 -5.82 -2.59 -4.41
C ILE A 478 -6.47 -3.84 -5.01
N LEU A 479 -7.71 -4.15 -4.61
CA LEU A 479 -8.43 -5.34 -5.10
C LEU A 479 -8.59 -5.31 -6.62
N GLU A 480 -9.02 -4.17 -7.18
CA GLU A 480 -9.08 -3.95 -8.63
C GLU A 480 -7.71 -4.16 -9.29
N GLY A 481 -6.66 -3.57 -8.74
CA GLY A 481 -5.30 -3.71 -9.28
C GLY A 481 -4.77 -5.16 -9.22
N PHE A 482 -5.22 -5.96 -8.26
CA PHE A 482 -4.89 -7.38 -8.16
C PHE A 482 -5.75 -8.24 -9.10
N GLU A 483 -7.03 -7.89 -9.27
CA GLU A 483 -7.94 -8.54 -10.22
C GLU A 483 -7.43 -8.37 -11.65
N GLU A 484 -7.10 -7.14 -12.06
CA GLU A 484 -6.54 -6.86 -13.39
C GLU A 484 -5.20 -7.60 -13.61
N ALA A 485 -4.35 -7.68 -12.58
CA ALA A 485 -3.11 -8.44 -12.67
C ALA A 485 -3.36 -9.94 -12.81
N THR A 486 -4.37 -10.47 -12.11
CA THR A 486 -4.78 -11.87 -12.19
C THR A 486 -5.32 -12.20 -13.58
N GLU A 487 -6.18 -11.35 -14.14
CA GLU A 487 -6.71 -11.47 -15.51
C GLU A 487 -5.58 -11.52 -16.55
N ARG A 488 -4.58 -10.64 -16.44
CA ARG A 488 -3.40 -10.65 -17.33
C ARG A 488 -2.57 -11.94 -17.20
N HIS A 489 -2.60 -12.62 -16.05
CA HIS A 489 -1.92 -13.90 -15.86
C HIS A 489 -2.74 -15.08 -16.39
N SER A 490 -4.08 -15.00 -16.38
CA SER A 490 -4.98 -16.00 -16.94
C SER A 490 -5.33 -15.80 -18.42
N SER A 491 -4.88 -14.72 -19.05
CA SER A 491 -5.19 -14.43 -20.45
C SER A 491 -4.75 -15.54 -21.42
N ALA A 492 -5.48 -15.70 -22.51
CA ALA A 492 -5.23 -16.72 -23.52
C ALA A 492 -3.86 -16.56 -24.19
N VAL A 493 -3.38 -15.32 -24.31
CA VAL A 493 -2.04 -14.96 -24.80
C VAL A 493 -1.36 -14.05 -23.80
N ARG A 494 -0.30 -14.56 -23.15
CA ARG A 494 0.45 -13.79 -22.15
C ARG A 494 1.62 -13.07 -22.80
N LYS A 495 2.06 -11.98 -22.18
CA LYS A 495 3.29 -11.25 -22.56
C LYS A 495 4.51 -12.17 -22.61
N GLU A 496 4.58 -13.15 -21.72
CA GLU A 496 5.67 -14.14 -21.70
C GLU A 496 5.71 -14.98 -22.97
N ASP A 497 4.53 -15.40 -23.47
CA ASP A 497 4.40 -16.17 -24.70
C ASP A 497 4.89 -15.35 -25.89
N LEU A 498 4.47 -14.08 -26.01
CA LEU A 498 4.95 -13.15 -27.04
C LEU A 498 6.47 -12.94 -27.00
N THR A 499 7.04 -12.74 -25.80
CA THR A 499 8.49 -12.57 -25.65
C THR A 499 9.27 -13.85 -25.96
N HIS A 500 8.70 -15.03 -25.70
CA HIS A 500 9.31 -16.30 -26.06
C HIS A 500 9.35 -16.47 -27.58
N VAL A 501 8.25 -16.15 -28.27
CA VAL A 501 8.19 -16.15 -29.73
C VAL A 501 9.18 -15.16 -30.33
N ALA A 502 9.32 -13.96 -29.77
CA ALA A 502 10.33 -12.99 -30.18
C ALA A 502 11.76 -13.53 -30.08
N ARG A 503 12.08 -14.30 -29.03
CA ARG A 503 13.40 -14.95 -28.88
C ARG A 503 13.64 -16.04 -29.92
N ILE A 504 12.61 -16.82 -30.26
CA ILE A 504 12.72 -17.84 -31.30
C ILE A 504 12.93 -17.17 -32.66
N TRP A 505 12.20 -16.09 -32.95
CA TRP A 505 12.34 -15.32 -34.19
C TRP A 505 13.75 -14.78 -34.38
N GLN A 506 14.38 -14.27 -33.32
CA GLN A 506 15.78 -13.81 -33.34
C GLN A 506 16.79 -14.88 -33.76
N GLY A 507 16.49 -16.16 -33.58
CA GLY A 507 17.33 -17.25 -34.09
C GLY A 507 17.36 -17.32 -35.62
N PHE A 508 16.35 -16.76 -36.29
CA PHE A 508 16.22 -16.71 -37.76
C PHE A 508 16.50 -15.32 -38.34
N ASP A 509 16.30 -14.26 -37.55
CA ASP A 509 16.56 -12.86 -37.91
C ASP A 509 17.56 -12.22 -36.93
N ALA A 510 18.85 -12.52 -37.13
CA ALA A 510 19.93 -12.02 -36.28
C ALA A 510 20.15 -10.49 -36.40
N SER A 511 19.70 -9.87 -37.48
CA SER A 511 19.76 -8.42 -37.67
C SER A 511 18.58 -7.66 -37.03
N ALA A 512 17.62 -8.38 -36.41
CA ALA A 512 16.37 -7.80 -35.89
C ALA A 512 15.69 -6.89 -36.93
N SER A 513 15.76 -7.28 -38.20
CA SER A 513 15.16 -6.56 -39.33
C SER A 513 13.64 -6.54 -39.26
N GLY A 514 13.05 -7.50 -38.56
CA GLY A 514 11.60 -7.71 -38.49
C GLY A 514 11.06 -8.62 -39.57
N TYR A 515 11.91 -9.11 -40.48
CA TYR A 515 11.48 -9.87 -41.66
C TYR A 515 12.25 -11.17 -41.82
N ILE A 516 11.56 -12.24 -42.24
CA ILE A 516 12.19 -13.50 -42.66
C ILE A 516 11.57 -14.00 -43.96
N SER A 517 12.37 -14.71 -44.77
CA SER A 517 11.89 -15.37 -46.00
C SER A 517 10.85 -16.46 -45.69
N ASP A 518 9.92 -16.69 -46.61
CA ASP A 518 8.92 -17.76 -46.59
C ASP A 518 9.47 -19.16 -46.19
N HIS A 519 10.62 -19.58 -46.72
CA HIS A 519 11.25 -20.85 -46.38
C HIS A 519 11.77 -20.91 -44.95
N ALA A 520 12.30 -19.80 -44.44
CA ALA A 520 12.72 -19.69 -43.05
C ALA A 520 11.52 -19.66 -42.10
N PHE A 521 10.42 -19.02 -42.51
CA PHE A 521 9.18 -18.94 -41.77
C PHE A 521 8.57 -20.33 -41.49
N LEU A 522 8.50 -21.21 -42.50
CA LEU A 522 8.00 -22.59 -42.30
C LEU A 522 8.87 -23.40 -41.31
N LYS A 523 10.18 -23.15 -41.26
CA LYS A 523 11.06 -23.75 -40.25
C LYS A 523 10.82 -23.14 -38.88
N PHE A 524 10.64 -21.83 -38.81
CA PHE A 524 10.35 -21.10 -37.58
C PHE A 524 9.06 -21.61 -36.91
N LEU A 525 7.97 -21.80 -37.66
CA LEU A 525 6.68 -22.28 -37.12
C LEU A 525 6.77 -23.61 -36.37
N ARG A 526 7.76 -24.46 -36.68
CA ARG A 526 7.98 -25.73 -35.96
C ARG A 526 8.52 -25.56 -34.54
N TYR A 527 9.11 -24.41 -34.24
CA TYR A 527 9.70 -24.12 -32.94
C TYR A 527 8.80 -23.28 -32.04
N VAL A 528 7.73 -22.68 -32.59
CA VAL A 528 6.77 -21.86 -31.84
C VAL A 528 5.88 -22.76 -30.97
N PRO A 529 5.95 -22.68 -29.63
CA PRO A 529 5.11 -23.48 -28.75
C PRO A 529 3.67 -22.94 -28.65
N PRO A 530 2.69 -23.75 -28.22
CA PRO A 530 1.37 -23.27 -27.80
C PRO A 530 1.49 -22.22 -26.67
N PRO A 531 0.60 -21.22 -26.57
CA PRO A 531 -0.67 -21.06 -27.30
C PRO A 531 -0.55 -20.44 -28.71
N LEU A 532 0.55 -19.75 -29.03
CA LEU A 532 0.74 -19.04 -30.30
C LEU A 532 1.24 -19.92 -31.46
N GLY A 533 1.53 -21.19 -31.18
CA GLY A 533 2.03 -22.16 -32.15
C GLY A 533 1.45 -23.56 -31.94
N LEU A 534 2.09 -24.54 -32.58
CA LEU A 534 1.63 -25.93 -32.56
C LEU A 534 2.46 -26.78 -31.58
N PRO A 535 1.92 -27.91 -31.09
CA PRO A 535 2.69 -28.86 -30.28
C PRO A 535 3.96 -29.32 -31.01
N LYS A 536 5.06 -29.55 -30.27
CA LYS A 536 6.38 -29.94 -30.83
C LYS A 536 6.36 -31.16 -31.77
N HIS A 537 5.36 -32.02 -31.66
CA HIS A 537 5.22 -33.25 -32.45
C HIS A 537 4.31 -33.11 -33.68
N SER A 538 3.84 -31.89 -34.01
CA SER A 538 2.98 -31.66 -35.18
C SER A 538 3.67 -32.03 -36.49
N GLN A 539 2.91 -32.67 -37.38
CA GLN A 539 3.41 -33.13 -38.66
C GLN A 539 3.67 -31.96 -39.61
N ARG A 540 4.57 -32.14 -40.58
CA ARG A 540 4.88 -31.10 -41.59
C ARG A 540 3.63 -30.56 -42.29
N LYS A 541 2.69 -31.44 -42.66
CA LYS A 541 1.43 -31.06 -43.31
C LYS A 541 0.55 -30.18 -42.43
N GLU A 542 0.51 -30.44 -41.12
CA GLU A 542 -0.26 -29.63 -40.16
C GLU A 542 0.33 -28.23 -40.03
N VAL A 543 1.66 -28.11 -40.00
CA VAL A 543 2.34 -26.81 -39.96
C VAL A 543 2.09 -26.00 -41.23
N GLU A 544 2.13 -26.65 -42.41
CA GLU A 544 1.85 -26.01 -43.70
C GLU A 544 0.38 -25.57 -43.80
N GLN A 545 -0.57 -26.40 -43.34
CA GLN A 545 -1.99 -26.02 -43.28
C GLN A 545 -2.24 -24.86 -42.33
N TRP A 546 -1.62 -24.87 -41.15
CA TRP A 546 -1.74 -23.78 -40.18
C TRP A 546 -1.15 -22.49 -40.72
N ALA A 547 0.00 -22.55 -41.40
CA ALA A 547 0.60 -21.39 -42.06
C ALA A 547 -0.34 -20.77 -43.12
N MET A 548 -1.10 -21.58 -43.85
CA MET A 548 -2.11 -21.09 -44.82
C MET A 548 -3.36 -20.52 -44.16
N GLN A 549 -3.68 -20.91 -42.92
CA GLN A 549 -4.81 -20.35 -42.16
C GLN A 549 -4.47 -18.99 -41.53
N LEU A 550 -3.19 -18.71 -41.31
CA LEU A 550 -2.72 -17.37 -40.90
C LEU A 550 -2.83 -16.45 -42.12
N ASN A 551 -3.75 -15.49 -42.08
CA ASN A 551 -3.99 -14.54 -43.18
C ASN A 551 -2.84 -13.51 -43.30
N LEU A 552 -1.66 -13.98 -43.68
CA LEU A 552 -0.43 -13.20 -43.78
C LEU A 552 -0.19 -12.75 -45.23
N TYR A 553 0.06 -11.46 -45.42
CA TYR A 553 0.48 -10.92 -46.70
C TYR A 553 1.99 -11.04 -46.87
N LEU A 554 2.43 -11.50 -48.03
CA LEU A 554 3.84 -11.49 -48.41
C LEU A 554 4.21 -10.08 -48.88
N GLU A 555 5.17 -9.46 -48.22
CA GLU A 555 5.71 -8.17 -48.65
C GLU A 555 6.68 -8.33 -49.82
N HIS A 556 7.09 -7.21 -50.43
CA HIS A 556 7.97 -7.18 -51.61
C HIS A 556 9.25 -7.98 -51.36
N GLY A 557 9.37 -9.15 -52.00
CA GLY A 557 10.50 -10.07 -51.85
C GLY A 557 10.24 -11.36 -51.06
N ASN A 558 9.00 -11.89 -51.04
CA ASN A 558 8.62 -13.14 -50.37
C ASN A 558 9.04 -13.20 -48.88
N SER A 559 8.90 -12.07 -48.19
CA SER A 559 9.27 -11.93 -46.78
C SER A 559 8.04 -11.66 -45.91
N ILE A 560 8.07 -12.17 -44.68
CA ILE A 560 6.98 -12.08 -43.70
C ILE A 560 7.43 -11.23 -42.52
N SER A 561 6.59 -10.27 -42.13
CA SER A 561 6.80 -9.40 -40.98
C SER A 561 6.53 -10.09 -39.64
N PHE A 562 7.37 -9.85 -38.64
CA PHE A 562 7.23 -10.37 -37.28
C PHE A 562 5.93 -9.92 -36.61
N ASN A 563 5.60 -8.62 -36.72
CA ASN A 563 4.39 -8.07 -36.11
C ASN A 563 3.13 -8.61 -36.78
N ALA A 564 3.16 -8.80 -38.11
CA ALA A 564 2.06 -9.42 -38.85
C ALA A 564 1.83 -10.87 -38.39
N PHE A 565 2.92 -11.64 -38.21
CA PHE A 565 2.84 -12.99 -37.65
C PHE A 565 2.25 -13.00 -36.24
N LEU A 566 2.77 -12.19 -35.31
CA LEU A 566 2.29 -12.15 -33.94
C LEU A 566 0.80 -11.78 -33.86
N MET A 567 0.37 -10.78 -34.63
CA MET A 567 -1.04 -10.39 -34.71
C MET A 567 -1.91 -11.53 -35.25
N ALA A 568 -1.52 -12.16 -36.35
CA ALA A 568 -2.29 -13.26 -36.94
C ALA A 568 -2.36 -14.50 -36.03
N ALA A 569 -1.26 -14.84 -35.36
CA ALA A 569 -1.21 -15.95 -34.41
C ALA A 569 -2.08 -15.68 -33.18
N ALA A 570 -1.99 -14.48 -32.60
CA ALA A 570 -2.82 -14.04 -31.49
C ALA A 570 -4.30 -14.00 -31.86
N GLN A 571 -4.63 -13.51 -33.06
CA GLN A 571 -5.99 -13.47 -33.57
C GLN A 571 -6.57 -14.88 -33.72
N ASN A 572 -5.80 -15.84 -34.20
CA ASN A 572 -6.24 -17.24 -34.34
C ASN A 572 -6.55 -17.87 -32.97
N VAL A 573 -5.77 -17.54 -31.93
CA VAL A 573 -6.07 -17.97 -30.55
C VAL A 573 -7.38 -17.34 -30.09
N MET A 574 -7.52 -16.02 -30.25
CA MET A 574 -8.71 -15.29 -29.82
C MET A 574 -9.98 -15.68 -30.58
N ASN A 575 -9.87 -16.08 -31.85
CA ASN A 575 -11.00 -16.61 -32.60
C ASN A 575 -11.50 -17.96 -32.07
N LYS A 576 -10.65 -18.74 -31.39
CA LYS A 576 -11.10 -19.98 -30.71
C LYS A 576 -11.80 -19.63 -29.41
N VAL A 577 -11.21 -18.72 -28.64
CA VAL A 577 -11.78 -18.19 -27.38
C VAL A 577 -13.16 -17.57 -27.63
N SER A 578 -13.31 -16.76 -28.68
CA SER A 578 -14.59 -16.14 -29.04
C SER A 578 -15.68 -17.15 -29.41
N VAL A 579 -15.31 -18.25 -30.07
CA VAL A 579 -16.24 -19.34 -30.39
C VAL A 579 -16.63 -20.12 -29.14
N ASP A 580 -15.67 -20.37 -28.24
CA ASP A 580 -15.91 -21.10 -26.99
C ASP A 580 -16.79 -20.29 -26.01
N HIS A 581 -16.62 -18.97 -25.95
CA HIS A 581 -17.40 -18.06 -25.10
C HIS A 581 -18.67 -17.50 -25.75
N GLY A 582 -18.82 -17.61 -27.08
CA GLY A 582 -19.96 -17.07 -27.83
C GLY A 582 -19.95 -15.54 -27.98
N GLU A 583 -18.82 -14.88 -27.74
CA GLU A 583 -18.67 -13.43 -27.83
C GLU A 583 -17.88 -13.04 -29.10
N PRO A 584 -18.48 -12.38 -30.10
CA PRO A 584 -17.77 -12.02 -31.32
C PRO A 584 -16.74 -10.92 -31.07
N ILE A 585 -15.59 -11.04 -31.74
CA ILE A 585 -14.51 -10.05 -31.73
C ILE A 585 -14.59 -9.23 -33.02
N GLU A 586 -14.57 -7.89 -32.91
CA GLU A 586 -14.36 -7.02 -34.05
C GLU A 586 -12.90 -7.09 -34.50
N VAL A 587 -12.68 -7.77 -35.62
CA VAL A 587 -11.38 -7.82 -36.28
C VAL A 587 -11.18 -6.54 -37.10
N PRO A 588 -10.03 -5.84 -36.97
CA PRO A 588 -9.71 -4.72 -37.85
C PRO A 588 -9.78 -5.14 -39.32
N LYS A 589 -10.50 -4.36 -40.15
CA LYS A 589 -10.70 -4.66 -41.58
C LYS A 589 -9.40 -4.64 -42.40
N GLU A 590 -8.32 -4.06 -41.86
CA GLU A 590 -7.00 -4.08 -42.47
C GLU A 590 -5.94 -4.30 -41.37
N ILE A 591 -5.18 -5.39 -41.47
CA ILE A 591 -3.94 -5.58 -40.70
C ILE A 591 -2.84 -4.76 -41.42
N GLY A 592 -3.02 -3.44 -41.45
CA GLY A 592 -2.04 -2.50 -41.98
C GLY A 592 -1.09 -2.07 -40.86
N LEU A 593 0.11 -2.62 -40.85
CA LEU A 593 1.19 -2.21 -39.95
C LEU A 593 2.14 -1.27 -40.71
N ALA A 594 2.39 -0.10 -40.11
CA ALA A 594 3.38 0.94 -40.44
C ALA A 594 2.98 2.00 -41.49
N ASP A 595 2.51 3.15 -40.99
CA ASP A 595 2.82 4.43 -41.64
C ASP A 595 4.33 4.65 -41.60
N HIS A 596 4.86 5.16 -42.72
CA HIS A 596 6.23 5.59 -42.89
C HIS A 596 6.68 6.59 -41.79
N GLU A 597 7.46 6.14 -40.81
CA GLU A 597 8.37 7.04 -40.10
C GLU A 597 9.61 7.27 -40.96
N THR A 598 9.56 8.30 -41.80
CA THR A 598 10.78 8.98 -42.26
C THR A 598 11.36 9.77 -41.08
N PRO A 599 12.68 9.74 -40.85
CA PRO A 599 13.30 10.45 -39.75
C PRO A 599 13.19 11.96 -39.99
N THR A 600 12.50 12.66 -39.11
CA THR A 600 12.41 14.11 -39.07
C THR A 600 13.79 14.71 -38.80
N SER A 601 14.36 15.36 -39.83
CA SER A 601 15.36 16.41 -39.65
C SER A 601 14.69 17.65 -39.06
N SER A 602 15.38 18.27 -38.11
CA SER A 602 15.05 19.48 -37.35
C SER A 602 14.50 20.67 -38.18
N PRO A 603 13.75 21.61 -37.54
CA PRO A 603 12.99 22.64 -38.22
C PRO A 603 13.86 23.85 -38.59
N ILE A 604 13.72 24.33 -39.82
CA ILE A 604 14.10 25.70 -40.21
C ILE A 604 12.90 26.35 -40.89
N GLU A 605 12.37 27.36 -40.19
CA GLU A 605 11.69 28.58 -40.63
C GLU A 605 11.21 28.72 -42.09
N SER A 606 9.89 28.91 -42.20
CA SER A 606 9.17 29.90 -43.03
C SER A 606 9.66 30.20 -44.45
N ARG A 607 8.79 29.95 -45.45
CA ARG A 607 8.26 31.00 -46.35
C ARG A 607 7.18 30.46 -47.29
N GLU A 608 6.22 31.35 -47.54
CA GLU A 608 5.07 31.28 -48.44
C GLU A 608 5.43 30.87 -49.88
N CYS A 609 4.49 30.24 -50.60
CA CYS A 609 4.02 30.75 -51.90
C CYS A 609 2.81 29.97 -52.44
N THR A 610 1.98 30.76 -53.12
CA THR A 610 0.62 30.58 -53.63
C THR A 610 0.53 29.85 -54.98
N GLU A 611 -0.70 29.45 -55.29
CA GLU A 611 -1.29 29.15 -56.62
C GLU A 611 -0.48 29.53 -57.87
N PHE A 612 -0.30 28.53 -58.74
CA PHE A 612 -0.25 28.51 -60.22
C PHE A 612 0.85 27.55 -60.70
N ASP A 613 0.48 26.37 -61.23
CA ASP A 613 0.77 26.04 -62.63
C ASP A 613 0.31 24.63 -63.07
N CYS A 614 -0.43 24.66 -64.18
CA CYS A 614 -0.39 23.77 -65.34
C CYS A 614 -0.81 22.29 -65.25
N HIS A 615 -2.08 22.08 -65.62
CA HIS A 615 -2.50 21.38 -66.85
C HIS A 615 -1.41 20.69 -67.70
N HIS A 616 -1.49 19.36 -67.86
CA HIS A 616 -1.79 18.65 -69.12
C HIS A 616 -1.42 17.15 -69.00
N PHE A 617 -2.40 16.24 -69.15
CA PHE A 617 -2.42 15.23 -70.21
C PHE A 617 -3.77 14.47 -70.22
N ARG A 618 -4.58 14.77 -71.25
CA ARG A 618 -5.64 13.94 -71.86
C ARG A 618 -5.01 12.61 -72.35
N GLN A 619 -5.66 11.46 -72.53
CA GLN A 619 -6.99 11.11 -73.07
C GLN A 619 -7.07 9.56 -73.10
N ALA A 620 -8.28 8.99 -72.91
CA ALA A 620 -8.92 7.96 -73.77
C ALA A 620 -9.82 6.96 -73.00
N HIS A 621 -11.13 7.20 -73.16
CA HIS A 621 -12.35 6.39 -73.01
C HIS A 621 -12.33 4.94 -73.60
N PRO A 622 -13.43 4.13 -73.59
CA PRO A 622 -14.81 4.34 -73.07
C PRO A 622 -15.52 3.15 -72.35
N SER A 623 -16.72 3.46 -71.81
CA SER A 623 -17.98 2.65 -71.75
C SER A 623 -18.02 1.40 -70.85
N SER A 624 -19.12 1.00 -70.17
CA SER A 624 -20.57 1.29 -70.23
C SER A 624 -21.21 0.83 -68.90
N SER A 625 -21.95 1.68 -68.18
CA SER A 625 -23.41 1.62 -67.91
C SER A 625 -24.03 0.28 -67.47
N ALA A 626 -24.49 0.22 -66.22
CA ALA A 626 -25.91 0.12 -65.83
C ALA A 626 -26.03 0.35 -64.32
#